data_AF-A0A3S1X7E4-F1
#
_entry.id   AF-A0A3S1X7E4-F1
#
_cell.length_a   1.000
_cell.length_b   1.000
_cell.length_c   1.000
_cell.angle_alpha   90.00
_cell.angle_beta   90.00
_cell.angle_gamma   90.00
#
_symmetry.space_group_name_H-M   'P 1'
#
loop_
_entity.id
_entity.type
_entity.pdbx_description
1 polymer ?
#
loop_
_entity_poly.entity_id
_entity_poly.type
_entity_poly.pdbx_seq_one_letter_code
_entity_poly.pdbx_strand_id
1 'polypeptide(L)'
;MTIHTIKARGISVSLDLTVGHIADMVVEGGGRQLKPLHRAPWVDANETLPDNLPEGTVRLSGDFLCAPFSRSDVEEAPLHGWPANSAWDVTESAATEDGWRAVYRLRHKVMGATVDKILTLRDGHPFLYQEHVFSGGHGAISVAHHPMTAMTGGGRLAFSPKRFAATLDDPLEPDPARGRFLLAYPARSADLSQFLAAGGGTLDLTEYRMDDRREDFLTLVEADHGGPGWTALARQAEDDLVLVLKNPAELPITMLWLSNGGRDYAPWSGRHLGVLGIEDGRAAVGHAASIGDNWLKREGVATAFALGEGQSVSFRHVIGAIPLAGGEPPQAITTADGRIRLVTGGATREVPFDSDFLRIGQPAAS
;
A
#
# COMPACT_ATOMS: atom_id res chain seq x y z
N MET A 1 -3.79 3.34 23.08
CA MET A 1 -3.00 2.83 21.93
C MET A 1 -1.58 2.61 22.38
N THR A 2 -0.96 1.49 22.02
CA THR A 2 0.46 1.24 22.34
C THR A 2 1.29 1.59 21.11
N ILE A 3 1.94 2.75 21.11
CA ILE A 3 2.70 3.25 19.96
C ILE A 3 4.19 3.10 20.22
N HIS A 4 4.94 2.61 19.22
CA HIS A 4 6.40 2.67 19.20
C HIS A 4 6.87 3.57 18.04
N THR A 5 7.75 4.52 18.33
CA THR A 5 8.22 5.51 17.35
C THR A 5 9.71 5.38 17.13
N ILE A 6 10.12 5.31 15.86
CA ILE A 6 11.52 5.36 15.44
C ILE A 6 11.78 6.64 14.65
N LYS A 7 13.02 7.15 14.70
CA LYS A 7 13.40 8.43 14.09
C LYS A 7 14.78 8.33 13.45
N ALA A 8 14.94 9.03 12.35
CA ALA A 8 16.24 9.41 11.78
C ALA A 8 16.19 10.90 11.44
N ARG A 9 17.31 11.51 11.06
CA ARG A 9 17.33 12.92 10.67
C ARG A 9 16.34 13.18 9.53
N GLY A 10 15.34 14.03 9.79
CA GLY A 10 14.33 14.45 8.80
C GLY A 10 13.14 13.49 8.63
N ILE A 11 13.02 12.42 9.41
CA ILE A 11 11.90 11.47 9.31
C ILE A 11 11.57 10.80 10.65
N SER A 12 10.28 10.63 10.94
CA SER A 12 9.81 9.83 12.06
C SER A 12 8.62 8.96 11.67
N VAL A 13 8.59 7.74 12.21
CA VAL A 13 7.54 6.74 11.93
C VAL A 13 7.06 6.13 13.24
N SER A 14 5.75 6.08 13.40
CA SER A 14 5.06 5.51 14.57
C SER A 14 4.27 4.27 14.17
N LEU A 15 4.58 3.13 14.80
CA LEU A 15 3.86 1.87 14.63
C LEU A 15 2.88 1.67 15.80
N ASP A 16 1.62 1.38 15.49
CA ASP A 16 0.65 0.92 16.47
C ASP A 16 0.84 -0.56 16.75
N LEU A 17 1.42 -0.88 17.91
CA LEU A 17 1.75 -2.25 18.30
C LEU A 17 0.52 -3.12 18.58
N THR A 18 -0.70 -2.56 18.60
CA THR A 18 -1.90 -3.41 18.79
C THR A 18 -2.39 -4.05 17.50
N VAL A 19 -2.04 -3.49 16.34
CA VAL A 19 -2.50 -3.95 15.01
C VAL A 19 -1.41 -4.00 13.95
N GLY A 20 -0.22 -3.46 14.22
CA GLY A 20 0.89 -3.41 13.27
C GLY A 20 0.77 -2.32 12.21
N HIS A 21 -0.13 -1.35 12.38
CA HIS A 21 -0.33 -0.26 11.43
C HIS A 21 0.75 0.82 11.61
N ILE A 22 1.25 1.39 10.52
CA ILE A 22 1.97 2.65 10.55
C ILE A 22 0.95 3.74 10.86
N ALA A 23 0.85 4.13 12.14
CA ALA A 23 -0.16 5.05 12.62
C ALA A 23 0.16 6.52 12.30
N ASP A 24 1.44 6.86 12.17
CA ASP A 24 1.90 8.17 11.72
C ASP A 24 3.26 8.06 11.02
N MET A 25 3.46 8.93 10.03
CA MET A 25 4.73 9.11 9.32
C MET A 25 4.89 10.59 9.02
N VAL A 26 6.01 11.16 9.47
CA VAL A 26 6.33 12.57 9.27
C VAL A 26 7.67 12.68 8.57
N VAL A 27 7.72 13.44 7.49
CA VAL A 27 8.96 13.74 6.74
C VAL A 27 9.20 15.24 6.74
N GLU A 28 10.42 15.67 7.02
CA GLU A 28 10.82 17.07 6.90
C GLU A 28 11.26 17.36 5.46
N GLY A 29 10.68 18.39 4.85
CA GLY A 29 11.01 18.78 3.49
C GLY A 29 10.51 20.19 3.17
N GLY A 30 11.32 20.98 2.47
CA GLY A 30 10.92 22.34 2.04
C GLY A 30 10.60 23.28 3.21
N GLY A 31 11.22 23.08 4.38
CA GLY A 31 10.98 23.87 5.58
C GLY A 31 9.68 23.54 6.32
N ARG A 32 8.98 22.46 5.96
CA ARG A 32 7.74 22.01 6.61
C ARG A 32 7.74 20.50 6.89
N GLN A 33 6.73 20.06 7.65
CA GLN A 33 6.43 18.65 7.86
C GLN A 33 5.41 18.16 6.82
N LEU A 34 5.71 17.02 6.21
CA LEU A 34 4.86 16.29 5.29
C LEU A 34 4.28 15.08 6.01
N LYS A 35 2.99 14.81 5.78
CA LYS A 35 2.27 13.65 6.33
C LYS A 35 1.68 12.85 5.17
N PRO A 36 2.40 11.86 4.62
CA PRO A 36 1.94 11.11 3.45
C PRO A 36 0.77 10.18 3.73
N LEU A 37 0.54 9.82 4.99
CA LEU A 37 -0.35 8.72 5.36
C LEU A 37 -1.68 9.22 5.94
N HIS A 38 -2.76 8.53 5.58
CA HIS A 38 -4.12 8.80 6.03
C HIS A 38 -4.42 8.15 7.38
N ARG A 39 -5.35 8.73 8.14
CA ARG A 39 -5.92 8.13 9.34
C ARG A 39 -7.43 8.31 9.32
N ALA A 40 -8.17 7.22 9.50
CA ALA A 40 -9.61 7.27 9.38
C ALA A 40 -10.26 8.13 10.49
N PRO A 41 -11.33 8.86 10.19
CA PRO A 41 -11.89 9.87 11.10
C PRO A 41 -12.47 9.29 12.40
N TRP A 42 -12.85 8.01 12.41
CA TRP A 42 -13.35 7.34 13.61
C TRP A 42 -12.29 7.01 14.64
N VAL A 43 -11.03 6.86 14.21
CA VAL A 43 -9.97 6.35 15.07
C VAL A 43 -9.74 7.27 16.28
N ASP A 44 -9.92 8.57 16.09
CA ASP A 44 -9.72 9.58 17.14
C ASP A 44 -11.05 10.20 17.63
N ALA A 45 -12.20 9.74 17.13
CA ALA A 45 -13.52 10.29 17.47
C ALA A 45 -14.07 9.82 18.82
N ASN A 46 -13.46 8.79 19.44
CA ASN A 46 -13.91 8.16 20.68
C ASN A 46 -15.41 7.81 20.68
N GLU A 47 -15.91 7.41 19.51
CA GLU A 47 -17.30 7.01 19.28
C GLU A 47 -17.48 5.49 19.43
N THR A 48 -18.72 5.06 19.65
CA THR A 48 -19.05 3.63 19.64
C THR A 48 -19.15 3.12 18.21
N LEU A 49 -18.30 2.17 17.85
CA LEU A 49 -18.31 1.50 16.56
C LEU A 49 -19.07 0.16 16.64
N PRO A 50 -19.54 -0.39 15.50
CA PRO A 50 -20.13 -1.73 15.46
C PRO A 50 -19.20 -2.80 16.07
N ASP A 51 -19.76 -3.70 16.88
CA ASP A 51 -19.01 -4.69 17.67
C ASP A 51 -18.25 -5.74 16.83
N ASN A 52 -18.61 -5.90 15.55
CA ASN A 52 -18.09 -6.93 14.66
C ASN A 52 -17.03 -6.44 13.67
N LEU A 53 -16.53 -5.21 13.83
CA LEU A 53 -15.45 -4.72 12.99
C LEU A 53 -14.12 -5.42 13.33
N PRO A 54 -13.31 -5.78 12.31
CA PRO A 54 -11.92 -6.16 12.55
C PRO A 54 -11.17 -5.04 13.30
N GLU A 55 -10.29 -5.42 14.24
CA GLU A 55 -9.51 -4.45 15.03
C GLU A 55 -8.69 -3.50 14.12
N GLY A 56 -8.18 -4.00 12.99
CA GLY A 56 -7.51 -3.18 11.98
C GLY A 56 -8.44 -2.11 11.40
N THR A 57 -9.72 -2.41 11.18
CA THR A 57 -10.71 -1.43 10.71
C THR A 57 -11.02 -0.39 11.79
N VAL A 58 -11.16 -0.81 13.05
CA VAL A 58 -11.34 0.10 14.20
C VAL A 58 -10.19 1.11 14.28
N ARG A 59 -8.98 0.71 13.88
CA ARG A 59 -7.73 1.49 13.98
C ARG A 59 -7.14 1.87 12.62
N LEU A 60 -7.99 1.96 11.60
CA LEU A 60 -7.58 2.11 10.20
C LEU A 60 -6.68 3.35 10.02
N SER A 61 -5.40 3.12 9.76
CA SER A 61 -4.39 4.18 9.68
C SER A 61 -3.17 3.76 8.89
N GLY A 62 -2.60 4.74 8.20
CA GLY A 62 -1.44 4.72 7.34
C GLY A 62 -1.27 3.49 6.49
N ASP A 63 -0.29 2.66 6.82
CA ASP A 63 0.06 1.45 6.08
C ASP A 63 -0.03 0.21 6.99
N PHE A 64 -0.47 -0.91 6.45
CA PHE A 64 -0.53 -2.18 7.15
C PHE A 64 -0.28 -3.35 6.19
N LEU A 65 0.15 -4.49 6.76
CA LEU A 65 0.37 -5.69 5.99
C LEU A 65 -0.92 -6.50 5.94
N CYS A 66 -1.44 -6.73 4.74
CA CYS A 66 -2.48 -7.72 4.48
C CYS A 66 -1.82 -9.08 4.25
N ALA A 67 -2.06 -10.06 5.12
CA ALA A 67 -1.61 -11.44 4.89
C ALA A 67 -2.48 -12.45 5.68
N PRO A 68 -3.40 -13.17 5.00
CA PRO A 68 -3.63 -13.10 3.56
C PRO A 68 -4.21 -11.77 3.09
N PHE A 69 -4.04 -11.47 1.80
CA PHE A 69 -4.74 -10.34 1.20
C PHE A 69 -6.26 -10.60 1.07
N SER A 70 -7.07 -9.60 1.41
CA SER A 70 -8.54 -9.67 1.47
C SER A 70 -9.05 -10.74 2.44
N ARG A 71 -9.99 -11.60 2.03
CA ARG A 71 -10.61 -12.63 2.87
C ARG A 71 -9.63 -13.74 3.22
N SER A 72 -9.60 -14.14 4.50
CA SER A 72 -8.86 -15.29 5.01
C SER A 72 -9.78 -16.53 5.06
N ASP A 73 -9.86 -17.26 3.95
CA ASP A 73 -10.77 -18.41 3.76
C ASP A 73 -10.05 -19.76 3.61
N VAL A 74 -8.77 -19.82 3.99
CA VAL A 74 -7.97 -21.06 4.12
C VAL A 74 -7.66 -21.36 5.60
N GLU A 75 -7.19 -20.35 6.33
CA GLU A 75 -7.10 -20.33 7.79
C GLU A 75 -7.96 -19.16 8.28
N GLU A 76 -8.88 -19.41 9.21
CA GLU A 76 -9.81 -18.37 9.66
C GLU A 76 -9.05 -17.24 10.38
N ALA A 77 -9.22 -16.02 9.87
CA ALA A 77 -8.69 -14.80 10.45
C ALA A 77 -9.57 -13.61 10.03
N PRO A 78 -9.47 -12.44 10.70
CA PRO A 78 -10.15 -11.23 10.28
C PRO A 78 -9.79 -10.82 8.84
N LEU A 79 -10.56 -9.90 8.25
CA LEU A 79 -10.23 -9.31 6.95
C LEU A 79 -8.80 -8.76 6.95
N HIS A 80 -8.02 -9.09 5.92
CA HIS A 80 -6.59 -8.80 5.78
C HIS A 80 -5.65 -9.55 6.75
N GLY A 81 -6.18 -10.55 7.46
CA GLY A 81 -5.40 -11.48 8.27
C GLY A 81 -4.89 -10.91 9.59
N TRP A 82 -4.22 -11.76 10.36
CA TRP A 82 -3.66 -11.39 11.67
C TRP A 82 -2.64 -10.24 11.65
N PRO A 83 -1.78 -10.07 10.62
CA PRO A 83 -0.78 -9.00 10.61
C PRO A 83 -1.36 -7.57 10.70
N ALA A 84 -2.60 -7.36 10.23
CA ALA A 84 -3.33 -6.10 10.32
C ALA A 84 -4.31 -6.02 11.52
N ASN A 85 -4.43 -7.09 12.30
CA ASN A 85 -5.51 -7.24 13.30
C ASN A 85 -5.01 -7.79 14.64
N SER A 86 -3.70 -7.77 14.90
CA SER A 86 -3.13 -8.36 16.11
C SER A 86 -1.90 -7.64 16.59
N ALA A 87 -1.57 -7.89 17.85
CA ALA A 87 -0.48 -7.23 18.51
C ALA A 87 0.90 -7.70 18.03
N TRP A 88 1.86 -6.76 18.07
CA TRP A 88 3.25 -6.93 17.69
C TRP A 88 4.16 -6.60 18.87
N ASP A 89 5.22 -7.38 19.04
CA ASP A 89 6.26 -7.14 20.04
C ASP A 89 7.49 -6.51 19.40
N VAL A 90 8.07 -5.50 20.05
CA VAL A 90 9.38 -4.95 19.65
C VAL A 90 10.45 -5.94 20.08
N THR A 91 11.08 -6.61 19.11
CA THR A 91 12.17 -7.58 19.39
C THR A 91 13.54 -6.95 19.29
N GLU A 92 13.68 -5.90 18.48
CA GLU A 92 14.91 -5.13 18.30
C GLU A 92 14.55 -3.69 17.96
N SER A 93 15.27 -2.72 18.52
CA SER A 93 15.17 -1.30 18.15
C SER A 93 16.47 -0.61 18.53
N ALA A 94 17.23 -0.19 17.53
CA ALA A 94 18.56 0.37 17.74
C ALA A 94 18.92 1.40 16.66
N ALA A 95 19.77 2.34 17.05
CA ALA A 95 20.45 3.21 16.11
C ALA A 95 21.39 2.38 15.21
N THR A 96 21.45 2.74 13.92
CA THR A 96 22.48 2.28 12.99
C THR A 96 23.52 3.38 12.81
N GLU A 97 24.57 3.11 12.03
CA GLU A 97 25.58 4.14 11.69
C GLU A 97 24.94 5.36 11.00
N ASP A 98 23.89 5.13 10.22
CA ASP A 98 23.25 6.11 9.34
C ASP A 98 21.73 6.22 9.57
N GLY A 99 21.23 5.94 10.78
CA GLY A 99 19.81 6.08 11.07
C GLY A 99 19.30 5.17 12.19
N TRP A 100 18.18 4.48 11.93
CA TRP A 100 17.52 3.65 12.92
C TRP A 100 16.88 2.42 12.29
N ARG A 101 16.96 1.28 12.98
CA ARG A 101 16.30 0.04 12.57
C ARG A 101 15.52 -0.56 13.74
N ALA A 102 14.32 -1.04 13.46
CA ALA A 102 13.51 -1.78 14.41
C ALA A 102 12.90 -3.04 13.78
N VAL A 103 12.79 -4.09 14.58
CA VAL A 103 12.16 -5.36 14.24
C VAL A 103 11.00 -5.60 15.18
N TYR A 104 9.87 -5.95 14.60
CA TYR A 104 8.63 -6.24 15.29
C TYR A 104 8.20 -7.64 14.93
N ARG A 105 7.83 -8.44 15.93
CA ARG A 105 7.30 -9.79 15.74
C ARG A 105 5.82 -9.83 15.99
N LEU A 106 5.08 -10.38 15.04
CA LEU A 106 3.65 -10.63 15.21
C LEU A 106 3.45 -11.70 16.30
N ARG A 107 2.50 -11.49 17.22
CA ARG A 107 2.18 -12.48 18.26
C ARG A 107 1.42 -13.70 17.73
N HIS A 108 0.75 -13.55 16.60
CA HIS A 108 0.10 -14.63 15.88
C HIS A 108 1.03 -15.27 14.86
N LYS A 109 0.77 -16.55 14.59
CA LYS A 109 1.29 -17.22 13.39
C LYS A 109 0.34 -16.98 12.22
N VAL A 110 0.89 -17.04 11.01
CA VAL A 110 0.11 -17.01 9.76
C VAL A 110 0.45 -18.26 8.99
N MET A 111 -0.52 -19.17 8.82
CA MET A 111 -0.27 -20.47 8.16
C MET A 111 0.92 -21.22 8.79
N GLY A 112 1.03 -21.14 10.12
CA GLY A 112 2.12 -21.73 10.90
C GLY A 112 3.46 -20.95 10.88
N ALA A 113 3.62 -19.93 10.04
CA ALA A 113 4.83 -19.12 9.96
C ALA A 113 4.90 -18.06 11.06
N THR A 114 6.11 -17.76 11.53
CA THR A 114 6.40 -16.53 12.30
C THR A 114 6.53 -15.36 11.33
N VAL A 115 5.98 -14.21 11.69
CA VAL A 115 6.02 -13.00 10.85
C VAL A 115 6.77 -11.89 11.55
N ASP A 116 7.81 -11.38 10.89
CA ASP A 116 8.54 -10.19 11.32
C ASP A 116 8.29 -9.02 10.37
N LYS A 117 8.14 -7.83 10.94
CA LYS A 117 8.13 -6.53 10.27
C LYS A 117 9.41 -5.81 10.64
N ILE A 118 10.16 -5.37 9.64
CA ILE A 118 11.44 -4.68 9.81
C ILE A 118 11.28 -3.30 9.20
N LEU A 119 11.47 -2.27 10.03
CA LEU A 119 11.41 -0.87 9.60
C LEU A 119 12.81 -0.26 9.72
N THR A 120 13.27 0.35 8.64
CA THR A 120 14.55 1.05 8.59
C THR A 120 14.33 2.49 8.15
N LEU A 121 14.91 3.42 8.90
CA LEU A 121 15.01 4.83 8.57
C LEU A 121 16.48 5.18 8.36
N ARG A 122 16.77 5.94 7.32
CA ARG A 122 18.12 6.45 7.03
C ARG A 122 18.15 7.97 7.16
N ASP A 123 19.25 8.46 7.70
CA ASP A 123 19.49 9.86 7.98
C ASP A 123 19.45 10.71 6.70
N GLY A 124 18.51 11.66 6.63
CA GLY A 124 18.30 12.53 5.46
C GLY A 124 17.56 11.86 4.30
N HIS A 125 17.12 10.61 4.42
CA HIS A 125 16.24 9.98 3.44
C HIS A 125 14.78 10.30 3.80
N PRO A 126 13.97 10.77 2.83
CA PRO A 126 12.54 11.01 3.06
C PRO A 126 11.68 9.74 2.91
N PHE A 127 12.26 8.57 3.22
CA PHE A 127 11.70 7.26 2.91
C PHE A 127 11.72 6.34 4.12
N LEU A 128 10.62 5.64 4.34
CA LEU A 128 10.52 4.47 5.19
C LEU A 128 10.79 3.22 4.36
N TYR A 129 11.83 2.47 4.74
CA TYR A 129 12.18 1.18 4.14
C TYR A 129 11.58 0.05 4.97
N GLN A 130 10.71 -0.75 4.37
CA GLN A 130 9.96 -1.81 5.04
C GLN A 130 10.31 -3.18 4.44
N GLU A 131 10.54 -4.16 5.30
CA GLU A 131 10.67 -5.57 4.91
C GLU A 131 9.75 -6.40 5.81
N HIS A 132 9.07 -7.39 5.23
CA HIS A 132 8.37 -8.42 5.98
C HIS A 132 8.99 -9.78 5.69
N VAL A 133 9.18 -10.58 6.74
CA VAL A 133 9.78 -11.92 6.66
C VAL A 133 8.81 -12.92 7.27
N PHE A 134 8.51 -13.97 6.51
CA PHE A 134 7.74 -15.12 6.99
C PHE A 134 8.71 -16.30 7.12
N SER A 135 8.92 -16.80 8.33
CA SER A 135 9.81 -17.93 8.61
C SER A 135 9.02 -19.19 8.96
N GLY A 136 9.26 -20.26 8.20
CA GLY A 136 8.54 -21.52 8.33
C GLY A 136 7.14 -21.48 7.70
N GLY A 137 6.22 -22.24 8.29
CA GLY A 137 4.82 -22.34 7.86
C GLY A 137 4.58 -23.38 6.78
N HIS A 138 3.36 -23.37 6.22
CA HIS A 138 2.93 -24.35 5.24
C HIS A 138 2.00 -23.74 4.18
N GLY A 139 1.92 -24.40 3.02
CA GLY A 139 1.03 -23.98 1.95
C GLY A 139 1.53 -22.72 1.26
N ALA A 140 0.65 -21.74 1.08
CA ALA A 140 0.99 -20.50 0.40
C ALA A 140 0.21 -19.31 0.97
N ILE A 141 0.79 -18.12 0.89
CA ILE A 141 0.23 -16.89 1.44
C ILE A 141 0.22 -15.78 0.38
N SER A 142 -0.94 -15.14 0.19
CA SER A 142 -1.04 -13.90 -0.57
C SER A 142 -0.77 -12.71 0.33
N VAL A 143 -0.13 -11.67 -0.20
CA VAL A 143 0.23 -10.51 0.61
C VAL A 143 0.02 -9.21 -0.17
N ALA A 144 -0.24 -8.13 0.56
CA ALA A 144 -0.08 -6.78 0.05
C ALA A 144 0.28 -5.82 1.19
N HIS A 145 1.17 -4.88 0.92
CA HIS A 145 1.23 -3.64 1.71
C HIS A 145 0.03 -2.77 1.36
N HIS A 146 -0.39 -1.88 2.25
CA HIS A 146 -1.62 -1.11 2.07
C HIS A 146 -1.48 0.35 2.58
N PRO A 147 -0.47 1.13 2.13
CA PRO A 147 -0.45 2.56 2.42
C PRO A 147 -1.70 3.25 1.90
N MET A 148 -2.37 3.97 2.78
CA MET A 148 -3.47 4.87 2.48
C MET A 148 -2.97 6.30 2.56
N THR A 149 -3.33 7.11 1.57
CA THR A 149 -3.06 8.54 1.59
C THR A 149 -4.35 9.35 1.44
N ALA A 150 -4.37 10.53 2.06
CA ALA A 150 -5.37 11.54 1.75
C ALA A 150 -4.97 12.22 0.44
N MET A 151 -5.96 12.48 -0.41
CA MET A 151 -5.91 13.19 -1.68
C MET A 151 -6.82 14.42 -1.56
N THR A 152 -6.59 15.26 -0.55
CA THR A 152 -7.47 16.40 -0.26
C THR A 152 -7.42 17.36 -1.44
N GLY A 153 -8.58 17.74 -1.96
CA GLY A 153 -8.67 18.57 -3.16
C GLY A 153 -8.32 17.84 -4.47
N GLY A 154 -8.03 16.54 -4.41
CA GLY A 154 -7.65 15.74 -5.57
C GLY A 154 -6.17 15.78 -5.90
N GLY A 155 -5.82 15.32 -7.09
CA GLY A 155 -4.44 15.28 -7.55
C GLY A 155 -4.25 14.42 -8.78
N ARG A 156 -2.97 14.17 -9.10
CA ARG A 156 -2.58 13.35 -10.24
C ARG A 156 -1.77 12.15 -9.81
N LEU A 157 -1.95 11.03 -10.51
CA LEU A 157 -1.24 9.79 -10.29
C LEU A 157 -0.33 9.50 -11.47
N ALA A 158 0.84 8.96 -11.19
CA ALA A 158 1.70 8.34 -12.19
C ALA A 158 2.19 6.99 -11.67
N PHE A 159 2.53 6.10 -12.60
CA PHE A 159 2.92 4.74 -12.29
C PHE A 159 4.10 4.31 -13.14
N SER A 160 4.89 3.35 -12.63
CA SER A 160 5.74 2.54 -13.52
C SER A 160 4.87 1.90 -14.61
N PRO A 161 5.44 1.57 -15.79
CA PRO A 161 4.70 0.96 -16.88
C PRO A 161 3.82 -0.22 -16.43
N LYS A 162 2.57 -0.23 -16.89
CA LYS A 162 1.58 -1.28 -16.58
C LYS A 162 1.19 -2.01 -17.86
N ARG A 163 0.95 -3.32 -17.76
CA ARG A 163 0.39 -4.12 -18.86
C ARG A 163 -1.05 -3.72 -19.12
N PHE A 164 -1.83 -3.60 -18.04
CA PHE A 164 -3.23 -3.20 -18.06
C PHE A 164 -3.75 -2.96 -16.62
N ALA A 165 -4.90 -2.32 -16.54
CA ALA A 165 -5.77 -2.25 -15.38
C ALA A 165 -6.96 -3.20 -15.56
N ALA A 166 -7.47 -3.78 -14.48
CA ALA A 166 -8.70 -4.57 -14.47
C ALA A 166 -9.47 -4.40 -13.15
N THR A 167 -10.80 -4.38 -13.23
CA THR A 167 -11.68 -4.45 -12.06
C THR A 167 -12.07 -5.90 -11.74
N LEU A 168 -12.70 -6.10 -10.60
CA LEU A 168 -13.27 -7.39 -10.18
C LEU A 168 -14.54 -7.71 -10.98
N ASP A 169 -15.09 -8.90 -10.77
CA ASP A 169 -16.38 -9.28 -11.36
C ASP A 169 -17.52 -8.37 -10.84
N ASP A 170 -17.50 -8.06 -9.56
CA ASP A 170 -18.47 -7.18 -8.89
C ASP A 170 -17.77 -6.00 -8.20
N PRO A 171 -18.43 -4.82 -8.11
CA PRO A 171 -17.93 -3.70 -7.33
C PRO A 171 -17.90 -4.03 -5.83
N LEU A 172 -17.13 -3.26 -5.05
CA LEU A 172 -17.07 -3.43 -3.60
C LEU A 172 -18.43 -3.17 -2.91
N GLU A 173 -19.23 -2.27 -3.46
CA GLU A 173 -20.55 -1.90 -2.95
C GLU A 173 -21.62 -1.99 -4.06
N PRO A 174 -22.10 -3.19 -4.39
CA PRO A 174 -23.06 -3.38 -5.47
C PRO A 174 -24.49 -2.94 -5.10
N ASP A 175 -24.80 -2.82 -3.81
CA ASP A 175 -26.12 -2.39 -3.33
C ASP A 175 -26.23 -0.85 -3.34
N PRO A 176 -27.06 -0.26 -4.22
CA PRO A 176 -27.19 1.20 -4.32
C PRO A 176 -27.82 1.84 -3.07
N ALA A 177 -28.45 1.06 -2.19
CA ALA A 177 -28.93 1.57 -0.90
C ALA A 177 -27.82 1.69 0.15
N ARG A 178 -26.66 1.10 -0.10
CA ARG A 178 -25.52 1.07 0.83
C ARG A 178 -24.31 1.86 0.33
N GLY A 179 -24.22 2.10 -0.97
CA GLY A 179 -23.10 2.82 -1.53
C GLY A 179 -23.17 3.08 -3.02
N ARG A 180 -21.99 3.42 -3.57
CA ARG A 180 -21.81 3.85 -4.96
C ARG A 180 -20.39 3.58 -5.43
N PHE A 181 -20.24 3.33 -6.71
CA PHE A 181 -18.98 3.09 -7.42
C PHE A 181 -19.07 3.77 -8.80
N LEU A 182 -17.94 4.02 -9.46
CA LEU A 182 -17.91 4.72 -10.75
C LEU A 182 -17.30 3.89 -11.88
N LEU A 183 -16.41 2.94 -11.58
CA LEU A 183 -15.80 2.11 -12.61
C LEU A 183 -16.80 1.06 -13.11
N ALA A 184 -16.61 0.59 -14.34
CA ALA A 184 -17.33 -0.58 -14.82
C ALA A 184 -16.77 -1.87 -14.18
N TYR A 185 -17.66 -2.80 -13.88
CA TYR A 185 -17.35 -4.12 -13.29
C TYR A 185 -18.09 -5.22 -14.09
N PRO A 186 -17.39 -6.26 -14.58
CA PRO A 186 -15.94 -6.30 -14.81
C PRO A 186 -15.52 -5.39 -15.98
N ALA A 187 -14.31 -4.86 -15.92
CA ALA A 187 -13.69 -4.06 -16.97
C ALA A 187 -12.19 -4.27 -17.02
N ARG A 188 -11.60 -4.04 -18.20
CA ARG A 188 -10.16 -4.12 -18.43
C ARG A 188 -9.74 -3.12 -19.50
N SER A 189 -8.60 -2.46 -19.29
CA SER A 189 -8.00 -1.56 -20.27
C SER A 189 -6.48 -1.53 -20.14
N ALA A 190 -5.77 -1.45 -21.27
CA ALA A 190 -4.33 -1.14 -21.30
C ALA A 190 -4.06 0.37 -21.22
N ASP A 191 -5.05 1.20 -21.60
CA ASP A 191 -4.97 2.66 -21.51
C ASP A 191 -5.60 3.12 -20.19
N LEU A 192 -4.75 3.58 -19.28
CA LEU A 192 -5.16 4.08 -17.96
C LEU A 192 -5.92 5.41 -18.04
N SER A 193 -5.74 6.18 -19.13
CA SER A 193 -6.43 7.45 -19.31
C SER A 193 -7.87 7.31 -19.82
N GLN A 194 -8.25 6.09 -20.21
CA GLN A 194 -9.54 5.78 -20.85
C GLN A 194 -10.15 4.50 -20.23
N PHE A 195 -10.24 4.43 -18.91
CA PHE A 195 -10.82 3.27 -18.22
C PHE A 195 -12.36 3.32 -18.22
N LEU A 196 -13.02 2.18 -18.42
CA LEU A 196 -14.48 2.14 -18.58
C LEU A 196 -15.23 2.55 -17.31
N ALA A 197 -16.23 3.42 -17.46
CA ALA A 197 -17.12 3.87 -16.38
C ALA A 197 -18.45 3.11 -16.38
N ALA A 198 -19.05 2.91 -15.20
CA ALA A 198 -20.34 2.23 -15.05
C ALA A 198 -21.49 2.96 -15.77
N GLY A 199 -21.45 4.30 -15.79
CA GLY A 199 -22.44 5.14 -16.47
C GLY A 199 -22.25 5.27 -17.99
N GLY A 200 -21.28 4.55 -18.57
CA GLY A 200 -20.82 4.75 -19.95
C GLY A 200 -19.74 5.83 -20.06
N GLY A 201 -19.00 5.82 -21.17
CA GLY A 201 -17.82 6.66 -21.34
C GLY A 201 -16.59 6.12 -20.61
N THR A 202 -15.64 7.00 -20.32
CA THR A 202 -14.34 6.66 -19.74
C THR A 202 -13.93 7.61 -18.62
N LEU A 203 -13.07 7.13 -17.72
CA LEU A 203 -12.42 7.87 -16.64
C LEU A 203 -10.91 7.76 -16.79
N ASP A 204 -10.20 8.83 -16.47
CA ASP A 204 -8.73 8.85 -16.42
C ASP A 204 -8.25 8.41 -15.04
N LEU A 205 -7.63 7.22 -14.95
CA LEU A 205 -7.07 6.68 -13.70
C LEU A 205 -5.80 7.43 -13.24
N THR A 206 -5.27 8.34 -14.06
CA THR A 206 -4.17 9.24 -13.69
C THR A 206 -4.66 10.54 -13.03
N GLU A 207 -5.97 10.70 -12.86
CA GLU A 207 -6.60 11.81 -12.17
C GLU A 207 -7.38 11.32 -10.94
N TYR A 208 -7.14 11.94 -9.78
CA TYR A 208 -7.99 11.79 -8.61
C TYR A 208 -8.85 13.03 -8.46
N ARG A 209 -10.15 12.89 -8.70
CA ARG A 209 -11.13 13.98 -8.56
C ARG A 209 -11.83 13.88 -7.22
N MET A 210 -11.75 14.93 -6.42
CA MET A 210 -12.39 14.94 -5.10
C MET A 210 -13.92 14.86 -5.17
N ASP A 211 -14.52 15.32 -6.27
CA ASP A 211 -15.97 15.30 -6.49
C ASP A 211 -16.51 13.90 -6.79
N ASP A 212 -15.65 12.95 -7.15
CA ASP A 212 -16.00 11.58 -7.51
C ASP A 212 -16.29 10.74 -6.26
N ARG A 213 -17.50 10.89 -5.71
CA ARG A 213 -17.95 10.13 -4.54
C ARG A 213 -18.10 8.65 -4.91
N ARG A 214 -17.23 7.78 -4.39
CA ARG A 214 -17.14 6.37 -4.81
C ARG A 214 -16.47 5.45 -3.80
N GLU A 215 -16.70 4.17 -3.99
CA GLU A 215 -15.98 3.06 -3.39
C GLU A 215 -15.59 2.09 -4.52
N ASP A 216 -14.44 2.35 -5.15
CA ASP A 216 -13.93 1.57 -6.28
C ASP A 216 -12.66 0.80 -5.91
N PHE A 217 -12.43 -0.27 -6.65
CA PHE A 217 -11.25 -1.11 -6.57
C PHE A 217 -10.82 -1.59 -7.95
N LEU A 218 -9.51 -1.50 -8.24
CA LEU A 218 -8.93 -2.06 -9.46
C LEU A 218 -7.52 -2.61 -9.23
N THR A 219 -7.09 -3.50 -10.11
CA THR A 219 -5.75 -4.09 -10.13
C THR A 219 -4.98 -3.59 -11.35
N LEU A 220 -3.79 -3.03 -11.11
CA LEU A 220 -2.78 -2.71 -12.11
C LEU A 220 -1.74 -3.83 -12.14
N VAL A 221 -1.51 -4.40 -13.33
CA VAL A 221 -0.49 -5.43 -13.52
C VAL A 221 0.80 -4.79 -14.04
N GLU A 222 1.92 -5.02 -13.36
CA GLU A 222 3.22 -4.46 -13.75
C GLU A 222 3.63 -4.92 -15.17
N ALA A 223 4.20 -4.00 -15.94
CA ALA A 223 4.98 -4.34 -17.13
C ALA A 223 6.47 -4.35 -16.79
N ASP A 224 7.21 -5.25 -17.44
CA ASP A 224 8.66 -5.26 -17.31
C ASP A 224 9.26 -3.99 -17.95
N HIS A 225 10.12 -3.34 -17.18
CA HIS A 225 10.85 -2.14 -17.57
C HIS A 225 12.24 -2.08 -16.91
N GLY A 226 12.70 -3.19 -16.31
CA GLY A 226 14.03 -3.31 -15.69
C GLY A 226 14.26 -2.48 -14.41
N GLY A 227 13.23 -1.85 -13.86
CA GLY A 227 13.29 -0.97 -12.68
C GLY A 227 12.34 -1.39 -11.55
N PRO A 228 12.28 -0.60 -10.46
CA PRO A 228 11.28 -0.81 -9.41
C PRO A 228 9.87 -0.53 -9.95
N GLY A 229 8.89 -1.26 -9.46
CA GLY A 229 7.49 -0.85 -9.59
C GLY A 229 7.27 0.38 -8.72
N TRP A 230 6.55 1.38 -9.21
CA TRP A 230 6.29 2.60 -8.46
C TRP A 230 4.90 3.20 -8.72
N THR A 231 4.39 3.87 -7.70
CA THR A 231 3.21 4.74 -7.74
C THR A 231 3.61 6.10 -7.16
N ALA A 232 3.29 7.17 -7.88
CA ALA A 232 3.59 8.54 -7.50
C ALA A 232 2.30 9.37 -7.49
N LEU A 233 2.03 10.05 -6.36
CA LEU A 233 0.81 10.84 -6.16
C LEU A 233 1.17 12.31 -5.94
N ALA A 234 0.88 13.15 -6.92
CA ALA A 234 0.98 14.59 -6.81
C ALA A 234 -0.31 15.13 -6.17
N ARG A 235 -0.23 15.46 -4.88
CA ARG A 235 -1.40 15.82 -4.08
C ARG A 235 -1.62 17.31 -4.06
N GLN A 236 -2.82 17.75 -4.41
CA GLN A 236 -3.07 19.17 -4.67
C GLN A 236 -3.09 20.01 -3.39
N ALA A 237 -3.89 19.65 -2.38
CA ALA A 237 -3.99 20.47 -1.16
C ALA A 237 -2.80 20.24 -0.21
N GLU A 238 -2.22 19.04 -0.21
CA GLU A 238 -1.07 18.70 0.62
C GLU A 238 0.25 19.26 0.06
N ASP A 239 0.27 19.66 -1.22
CA ASP A 239 1.39 20.29 -1.95
C ASP A 239 2.68 19.45 -1.92
N ASP A 240 2.53 18.13 -1.97
CA ASP A 240 3.62 17.17 -1.91
C ASP A 240 3.45 16.02 -2.92
N LEU A 241 4.51 15.23 -3.02
CA LEU A 241 4.58 14.03 -3.82
C LEU A 241 4.75 12.83 -2.89
N VAL A 242 3.75 11.96 -2.82
CA VAL A 242 3.88 10.64 -2.19
C VAL A 242 4.46 9.68 -3.21
N LEU A 243 5.46 8.90 -2.78
CA LEU A 243 6.11 7.87 -3.57
C LEU A 243 6.01 6.53 -2.86
N VAL A 244 5.57 5.52 -3.60
CA VAL A 244 5.49 4.14 -3.15
C VAL A 244 6.22 3.27 -4.16
N LEU A 245 7.16 2.45 -3.69
CA LEU A 245 8.02 1.63 -4.54
C LEU A 245 8.15 0.19 -4.02
N LYS A 246 8.32 -0.73 -4.96
CA LYS A 246 8.44 -2.17 -4.73
C LYS A 246 9.36 -2.84 -5.75
N ASN A 247 9.72 -4.09 -5.48
CA ASN A 247 10.24 -4.99 -6.49
C ASN A 247 9.08 -5.70 -7.21
N PRO A 248 8.89 -5.51 -8.54
CA PRO A 248 7.81 -6.16 -9.27
C PRO A 248 7.95 -7.68 -9.35
N ALA A 249 9.15 -8.24 -9.14
CA ALA A 249 9.33 -9.69 -9.01
C ALA A 249 8.80 -10.24 -7.68
N GLU A 250 8.86 -9.45 -6.60
CA GLU A 250 8.30 -9.81 -5.29
C GLU A 250 6.79 -9.53 -5.28
N LEU A 251 6.36 -8.35 -5.72
CA LEU A 251 4.99 -7.83 -5.65
C LEU A 251 4.52 -7.38 -7.05
N PRO A 252 4.00 -8.29 -7.90
CA PRO A 252 3.80 -8.02 -9.33
C PRO A 252 2.56 -7.20 -9.69
N ILE A 253 1.75 -6.79 -8.70
CA ILE A 253 0.54 -5.98 -8.92
C ILE A 253 0.49 -4.80 -7.96
N THR A 254 -0.16 -3.71 -8.39
CA THR A 254 -0.63 -2.63 -7.52
C THR A 254 -2.14 -2.65 -7.58
N MET A 255 -2.84 -2.81 -6.47
CA MET A 255 -4.27 -2.56 -6.41
C MET A 255 -4.53 -1.14 -5.91
N LEU A 256 -5.58 -0.51 -6.41
CA LEU A 256 -5.99 0.82 -5.97
C LEU A 256 -7.35 0.71 -5.32
N TRP A 257 -7.43 1.13 -4.06
CA TRP A 257 -8.68 1.27 -3.32
C TRP A 257 -9.06 2.74 -3.24
N LEU A 258 -10.14 3.12 -3.92
CA LEU A 258 -10.58 4.50 -4.03
C LEU A 258 -11.80 4.68 -3.14
N SER A 259 -11.57 5.22 -1.94
CA SER A 259 -12.61 5.43 -0.94
C SER A 259 -12.84 6.92 -0.73
N ASN A 260 -13.96 7.40 -1.26
CA ASN A 260 -14.34 8.80 -1.20
C ASN A 260 -15.84 8.94 -0.85
N GLY A 261 -16.18 8.59 0.38
CA GLY A 261 -17.54 8.68 0.89
C GLY A 261 -18.54 7.81 0.12
N GLY A 262 -18.07 6.72 -0.48
CA GLY A 262 -18.88 5.81 -1.29
C GLY A 262 -19.68 4.79 -0.48
N ARG A 263 -19.35 4.57 0.79
CA ARG A 263 -20.07 3.69 1.72
C ARG A 263 -20.91 4.48 2.71
N ASP A 264 -22.20 4.21 2.78
CA ASP A 264 -23.16 4.97 3.60
C ASP A 264 -23.41 4.39 5.00
N TYR A 265 -22.80 3.25 5.31
CA TYR A 265 -22.97 2.55 6.59
C TYR A 265 -21.72 2.67 7.47
N ALA A 266 -21.89 2.48 8.78
CA ALA A 266 -20.80 2.58 9.75
C ALA A 266 -19.70 1.52 9.50
N PRO A 267 -18.41 1.85 9.76
CA PRO A 267 -17.92 3.13 10.25
C PRO A 267 -17.76 4.20 9.15
N TRP A 268 -17.82 3.82 7.87
CA TRP A 268 -17.58 4.75 6.76
C TRP A 268 -18.56 5.91 6.73
N SER A 269 -19.86 5.65 6.88
CA SER A 269 -20.96 6.64 7.01
C SER A 269 -20.80 7.88 6.11
N GLY A 270 -20.32 7.70 4.88
CA GLY A 270 -20.08 8.78 3.91
C GLY A 270 -19.00 9.81 4.32
N ARG A 271 -18.16 9.52 5.34
CA ARG A 271 -17.17 10.44 5.93
C ARG A 271 -15.70 10.02 5.77
N HIS A 272 -15.42 8.85 5.20
CA HIS A 272 -14.06 8.49 4.75
C HIS A 272 -13.82 9.09 3.37
N LEU A 273 -13.23 10.29 3.32
CA LEU A 273 -13.23 11.16 2.13
C LEU A 273 -11.84 11.34 1.53
N GLY A 274 -11.78 11.32 0.19
CA GLY A 274 -10.57 11.62 -0.55
C GLY A 274 -9.42 10.66 -0.22
N VAL A 275 -9.68 9.37 0.00
CA VAL A 275 -8.64 8.41 0.36
C VAL A 275 -8.31 7.51 -0.83
N LEU A 276 -7.02 7.30 -1.03
CA LEU A 276 -6.49 6.32 -1.97
C LEU A 276 -5.60 5.32 -1.21
N GLY A 277 -6.00 4.05 -1.21
CA GLY A 277 -5.14 2.94 -0.85
C GLY A 277 -4.29 2.52 -2.06
N ILE A 278 -2.98 2.40 -1.87
CA ILE A 278 -2.07 1.80 -2.83
C ILE A 278 -1.68 0.45 -2.27
N GLU A 279 -2.11 -0.62 -2.91
CA GLU A 279 -1.96 -1.98 -2.40
C GLU A 279 -0.98 -2.78 -3.26
N ASP A 280 0.30 -2.61 -2.95
CA ASP A 280 1.37 -3.31 -3.65
C ASP A 280 1.47 -4.75 -3.16
N GLY A 281 1.21 -5.71 -4.06
CA GLY A 281 0.88 -7.06 -3.65
C GLY A 281 1.35 -8.17 -4.57
N ARG A 282 1.30 -9.38 -4.01
CA ARG A 282 1.32 -10.67 -4.68
C ARG A 282 0.06 -11.41 -4.26
N ALA A 283 -1.04 -11.13 -4.95
CA ALA A 283 -2.36 -11.56 -4.53
C ALA A 283 -3.35 -11.62 -5.71
N ALA A 284 -4.42 -12.39 -5.54
CA ALA A 284 -5.73 -12.11 -6.10
C ALA A 284 -6.68 -11.74 -4.93
N VAL A 285 -7.90 -11.26 -5.19
CA VAL A 285 -8.85 -10.95 -4.12
C VAL A 285 -9.32 -12.24 -3.44
N GLY A 286 -8.86 -12.48 -2.21
CA GLY A 286 -9.18 -13.64 -1.38
C GLY A 286 -8.02 -14.66 -1.29
N HIS A 287 -7.85 -15.29 -0.13
CA HIS A 287 -6.74 -16.22 0.13
C HIS A 287 -6.84 -17.49 -0.72
N ALA A 288 -7.97 -18.20 -0.70
CA ALA A 288 -8.20 -19.40 -1.47
C ALA A 288 -8.10 -19.12 -2.98
N ALA A 289 -8.66 -18.01 -3.45
CA ALA A 289 -8.56 -17.57 -4.84
C ALA A 289 -7.10 -17.26 -5.25
N SER A 290 -6.33 -16.67 -4.34
CA SER A 290 -4.90 -16.39 -4.58
C SER A 290 -4.05 -17.64 -4.72
N ILE A 291 -4.32 -18.67 -3.90
CA ILE A 291 -3.55 -19.93 -3.95
C ILE A 291 -4.05 -20.88 -5.03
N GLY A 292 -5.33 -20.82 -5.40
CA GLY A 292 -5.96 -21.61 -6.45
C GLY A 292 -5.72 -21.10 -7.87
N ASP A 293 -6.53 -21.53 -8.85
CA ASP A 293 -6.56 -20.93 -10.18
C ASP A 293 -7.27 -19.58 -10.13
N ASN A 294 -6.75 -18.61 -10.88
CA ASN A 294 -7.33 -17.27 -10.99
C ASN A 294 -6.89 -16.58 -12.28
N TRP A 295 -7.55 -15.48 -12.63
CA TRP A 295 -7.30 -14.80 -13.90
C TRP A 295 -5.88 -14.20 -13.99
N LEU A 296 -5.27 -13.78 -12.87
CA LEU A 296 -3.90 -13.26 -12.83
C LEU A 296 -2.87 -14.36 -13.11
N LYS A 297 -3.04 -15.55 -12.54
CA LYS A 297 -2.15 -16.69 -12.84
C LYS A 297 -2.20 -17.08 -14.31
N ARG A 298 -3.39 -17.05 -14.93
CA ARG A 298 -3.55 -17.29 -16.37
C ARG A 298 -2.85 -16.22 -17.24
N GLU A 299 -2.58 -15.05 -16.67
CA GLU A 299 -1.79 -13.96 -17.26
C GLU A 299 -0.29 -14.03 -16.93
N GLY A 300 0.16 -15.11 -16.27
CA GLY A 300 1.54 -15.31 -15.86
C GLY A 300 1.95 -14.51 -14.62
N VAL A 301 1.00 -13.99 -13.84
CA VAL A 301 1.25 -13.18 -12.64
C VAL A 301 1.24 -14.05 -11.40
N ALA A 302 2.28 -13.96 -10.57
CA ALA A 302 2.33 -14.65 -9.28
C ALA A 302 1.34 -14.02 -8.28
N THR A 303 0.57 -14.85 -7.58
CA THR A 303 -0.47 -14.39 -6.64
C THR A 303 -0.32 -14.92 -5.22
N ALA A 304 0.74 -15.68 -4.91
CA ALA A 304 1.07 -16.10 -3.56
C ALA A 304 2.56 -16.43 -3.43
N PHE A 305 3.09 -16.35 -2.21
CA PHE A 305 4.37 -16.92 -1.82
C PHE A 305 4.15 -18.35 -1.30
N ALA A 306 5.03 -19.28 -1.67
CA ALA A 306 5.04 -20.61 -1.05
C ALA A 306 5.68 -20.53 0.34
N LEU A 307 5.11 -21.23 1.32
CA LEU A 307 5.64 -21.36 2.66
C LEU A 307 6.11 -22.80 2.90
N GLY A 308 7.14 -22.96 3.70
CA GLY A 308 7.70 -24.28 4.02
C GLY A 308 8.54 -24.26 5.29
N GLU A 309 8.57 -25.41 5.97
CA GLU A 309 9.41 -25.59 7.16
C GLU A 309 10.89 -25.37 6.81
N GLY A 310 11.59 -24.60 7.65
CA GLY A 310 13.01 -24.26 7.42
C GLY A 310 13.27 -23.27 6.29
N GLN A 311 12.24 -22.76 5.61
CA GLN A 311 12.35 -21.73 4.57
C GLN A 311 11.97 -20.35 5.11
N SER A 312 12.33 -19.30 4.38
CA SER A 312 11.91 -17.94 4.72
C SER A 312 11.68 -17.13 3.46
N VAL A 313 10.46 -16.60 3.32
CA VAL A 313 10.14 -15.66 2.25
C VAL A 313 10.20 -14.24 2.79
N SER A 314 10.72 -13.31 2.00
CA SER A 314 10.65 -11.89 2.33
C SER A 314 10.37 -11.02 1.13
N PHE A 315 9.77 -9.87 1.40
CA PHE A 315 9.41 -8.89 0.39
C PHE A 315 9.53 -7.47 0.95
N ARG A 316 9.88 -6.52 0.07
CA ARG A 316 10.27 -5.17 0.44
C ARG A 316 9.41 -4.11 -0.22
N HIS A 317 9.23 -3.02 0.52
CA HIS A 317 8.38 -1.90 0.13
C HIS A 317 8.94 -0.60 0.69
N VAL A 318 8.81 0.48 -0.07
CA VAL A 318 9.30 1.81 0.32
C VAL A 318 8.19 2.82 0.17
N ILE A 319 7.97 3.62 1.21
CA ILE A 319 7.00 4.73 1.21
C ILE A 319 7.77 6.01 1.53
N GLY A 320 7.48 7.11 0.84
CA GLY A 320 8.11 8.40 1.11
C GLY A 320 7.27 9.59 0.67
N ALA A 321 7.68 10.77 1.10
CA ALA A 321 7.06 12.03 0.73
C ALA A 321 8.13 13.09 0.47
N ILE A 322 7.97 13.88 -0.58
CA ILE A 322 8.84 15.03 -0.85
C ILE A 322 7.99 16.25 -1.21
N PRO A 323 8.46 17.49 -0.94
CA PRO A 323 7.73 18.69 -1.38
C PRO A 323 7.55 18.67 -2.88
N LEU A 324 6.40 19.06 -3.40
CA LEU A 324 6.16 19.14 -4.84
C LEU A 324 6.15 20.61 -5.28
N ALA A 325 6.68 20.90 -6.46
CA ALA A 325 6.54 22.19 -7.09
C ALA A 325 5.87 21.98 -8.45
N GLY A 326 4.76 22.66 -8.70
CA GLY A 326 4.08 22.64 -10.01
C GLY A 326 3.03 21.54 -10.21
N GLY A 327 2.71 20.72 -9.20
CA GLY A 327 1.53 19.85 -9.21
C GLY A 327 1.57 18.63 -10.15
N GLU A 328 2.65 18.43 -10.92
CA GLU A 328 2.78 17.30 -11.84
C GLU A 328 3.62 16.15 -11.25
N PRO A 329 3.14 14.90 -11.31
CA PRO A 329 3.92 13.75 -10.89
C PRO A 329 5.05 13.44 -11.89
N PRO A 330 6.07 12.66 -11.50
CA PRO A 330 7.15 12.27 -12.41
C PRO A 330 6.63 11.37 -13.54
N GLN A 331 7.21 11.56 -14.72
CA GLN A 331 7.00 10.72 -15.90
C GLN A 331 7.92 9.48 -15.89
N ALA A 332 9.05 9.58 -15.18
CA ALA A 332 9.98 8.48 -15.01
C ALA A 332 10.66 8.55 -13.64
N ILE A 333 10.91 7.36 -13.08
CA ILE A 333 11.67 7.16 -11.85
C ILE A 333 12.75 6.11 -12.10
N THR A 334 13.98 6.40 -11.69
CA THR A 334 15.08 5.45 -11.68
C THR A 334 15.82 5.50 -10.36
N THR A 335 16.37 4.37 -9.91
CA THR A 335 17.15 4.27 -8.67
C THR A 335 18.55 3.76 -8.98
N ALA A 336 19.58 4.51 -8.57
CA ALA A 336 20.99 4.14 -8.75
C ALA A 336 21.86 4.96 -7.79
N ASP A 337 23.04 4.43 -7.45
CA ASP A 337 24.11 5.16 -6.75
C ASP A 337 23.64 5.87 -5.46
N GLY A 338 22.78 5.23 -4.67
CA GLY A 338 22.26 5.80 -3.43
C GLY A 338 21.28 6.97 -3.63
N ARG A 339 20.64 7.05 -4.81
CA ARG A 339 19.67 8.09 -5.15
C ARG A 339 18.47 7.55 -5.90
N ILE A 340 17.37 8.27 -5.75
CA ILE A 340 16.20 8.18 -6.64
C ILE A 340 16.15 9.44 -7.50
N ARG A 341 16.00 9.24 -8.80
CA ARG A 341 15.91 10.30 -9.80
C ARG A 341 14.49 10.34 -10.34
N LEU A 342 13.89 11.52 -10.29
CA LEU A 342 12.53 11.83 -10.73
C LEU A 342 12.61 12.77 -11.94
N VAL A 343 11.94 12.44 -13.03
CA VAL A 343 11.89 13.29 -14.24
C VAL A 343 10.48 13.82 -14.44
N THR A 344 10.32 15.15 -14.46
CA THR A 344 9.03 15.84 -14.67
C THR A 344 9.21 16.95 -15.71
N GLY A 345 8.52 16.88 -16.84
CA GLY A 345 8.56 17.94 -17.86
C GLY A 345 9.97 18.26 -18.39
N GLY A 346 10.88 17.28 -18.39
CA GLY A 346 12.29 17.44 -18.77
C GLY A 346 13.22 17.95 -17.65
N ALA A 347 12.67 18.37 -16.50
CA ALA A 347 13.45 18.67 -15.31
C ALA A 347 13.74 17.38 -14.53
N THR A 348 14.93 17.32 -13.93
CA THR A 348 15.37 16.19 -13.11
C THR A 348 15.57 16.61 -11.68
N ARG A 349 15.03 15.82 -10.75
CA ARG A 349 15.28 15.96 -9.31
C ARG A 349 15.85 14.67 -8.74
N GLU A 350 16.86 14.80 -7.90
CA GLU A 350 17.45 13.68 -7.19
C GLU A 350 17.25 13.82 -5.68
N VAL A 351 16.99 12.69 -5.03
CA VAL A 351 16.74 12.60 -3.58
C VAL A 351 17.54 11.42 -3.03
N PRO A 352 18.11 11.51 -1.82
CA PRO A 352 18.77 10.37 -1.17
C PRO A 352 17.83 9.16 -1.09
N PHE A 353 18.32 7.99 -1.49
CA PHE A 353 17.54 6.75 -1.52
C PHE A 353 18.46 5.53 -1.50
N ASP A 354 18.16 4.51 -0.70
CA ASP A 354 18.88 3.24 -0.75
C ASP A 354 18.49 2.44 -2.01
N SER A 355 19.28 2.59 -3.09
CA SER A 355 19.02 1.99 -4.40
C SER A 355 19.06 0.46 -4.40
N ASP A 356 19.72 -0.14 -3.39
CA ASP A 356 19.90 -1.58 -3.30
C ASP A 356 18.80 -2.24 -2.46
N PHE A 357 18.06 -1.45 -1.67
CA PHE A 357 17.04 -1.95 -0.75
C PHE A 357 16.02 -2.85 -1.46
N LEU A 358 15.49 -2.44 -2.62
CA LEU A 358 14.44 -3.20 -3.30
C LEU A 358 14.95 -4.44 -4.05
N ARG A 359 16.25 -4.74 -4.07
CA ARG A 359 16.80 -5.95 -4.72
C ARG A 359 16.39 -6.09 -6.20
N ILE A 360 16.29 -4.97 -6.92
CA ILE A 360 15.85 -4.99 -8.32
C ILE A 360 16.77 -5.87 -9.16
N GLY A 361 16.18 -6.71 -10.02
CA GLY A 361 16.92 -7.69 -10.83
C GLY A 361 17.32 -8.97 -10.10
N GLN A 362 17.06 -9.09 -8.79
CA GLN A 362 17.22 -10.33 -8.04
C GLN A 362 15.88 -11.11 -7.99
N PRO A 363 15.92 -12.45 -7.97
CA PRO A 363 14.73 -13.26 -7.69
C PRO A 363 14.13 -12.90 -6.32
N ALA A 364 12.82 -13.09 -6.17
CA ALA A 364 12.17 -12.96 -4.86
C ALA A 364 12.82 -13.92 -3.85
N ALA A 365 13.10 -13.45 -2.64
CA ALA A 365 13.71 -14.27 -1.60
C ALA A 365 12.77 -15.41 -1.18
N SER A 366 13.29 -16.64 -1.15
CA SER A 366 12.56 -17.87 -0.80
C SER A 366 13.37 -18.79 0.09
#